data_AF-A0A973TRB3-F1
#
_entry.id   AF-A0A973TRB3-F1
#
_cell.length_a   1.000
_cell.length_b   1.000
_cell.length_c   1.000
_cell.angle_alpha   90.00
_cell.angle_beta   90.00
_cell.angle_gamma   90.00
#
_symmetry.space_group_name_H-M   'P 1'
#
loop_
_entity.id
_entity.type
_entity.pdbx_description
1 polymer ?
#
loop_
_entity_poly.entity_id
_entity_poly.type
_entity_poly.pdbx_seq_one_letter_code
_entity_poly.pdbx_strand_id
1 'polypeptide(L)'
;RIADDDVVDRSNLQRQILHAESRIGVAKVDSARDTLAALNPRVRIEAVKERVTSENVERLLEGVDVVLDGADNFAARYLLNDACVKLGKPLVYGAVHRFEGQVGVFDAGRHRGTAPCYRCLFPEPPPPEAAPNCSEAGVLGVVPGIVGLLQATETIKLILGLGTPMTGRLLHIDALGLRFRETRLSPDPDCPVCPPGRDFPGYIDYARFCSGG
;
A
#
# COMPACT_ATOMS: atom_id res chain seq x y z
N ARG A 1 -7.84 9.01 6.40
CA ARG A 1 -8.85 7.99 6.09
C ARG A 1 -8.20 6.61 6.24
N ILE A 2 -8.92 5.62 6.75
CA ILE A 2 -8.47 4.23 6.89
C ILE A 2 -9.57 3.36 6.29
N ALA A 3 -9.24 2.54 5.30
CA ALA A 3 -10.17 1.63 4.65
C ALA A 3 -9.71 0.18 4.88
N ASP A 4 -10.56 -0.62 5.53
CA ASP A 4 -10.32 -2.04 5.84
C ASP A 4 -11.69 -2.66 6.20
N ASP A 5 -12.03 -3.81 5.61
CA ASP A 5 -13.30 -4.51 5.86
C ASP A 5 -13.24 -5.58 6.95
N ASP A 6 -12.05 -5.89 7.46
CA ASP A 6 -11.85 -6.93 8.45
C ASP A 6 -12.21 -6.47 9.88
N VAL A 7 -12.27 -7.47 10.75
CA VAL A 7 -12.30 -7.31 12.20
C VAL A 7 -10.95 -7.64 12.82
N VAL A 8 -10.72 -7.14 14.03
CA VAL A 8 -9.55 -7.48 14.83
C VAL A 8 -9.60 -8.97 15.16
N ASP A 9 -8.53 -9.69 14.82
CA ASP A 9 -8.37 -11.11 15.10
C ASP A 9 -7.14 -11.35 15.97
N ARG A 10 -7.26 -12.30 16.91
CA ARG A 10 -6.18 -12.68 17.85
C ARG A 10 -4.89 -13.05 17.12
N SER A 11 -4.99 -13.76 16.00
CA SER A 11 -3.86 -14.23 15.18
C SER A 11 -3.13 -13.10 14.44
N ASN A 12 -3.59 -11.86 14.55
CA ASN A 12 -2.97 -10.68 13.96
C ASN A 12 -2.32 -9.76 14.99
N LEU A 13 -2.61 -9.92 16.28
CA LEU A 13 -2.16 -9.01 17.35
C LEU A 13 -0.63 -8.98 17.52
N GLN A 14 0.08 -10.04 17.16
CA GLN A 14 1.54 -10.11 17.20
C GLN A 14 2.24 -9.15 16.22
N ARG A 15 1.49 -8.55 15.27
CA ARG A 15 2.02 -7.59 14.29
C ARG A 15 1.17 -6.34 14.08
N GLN A 16 -0.10 -6.35 14.51
CA GLN A 16 -1.03 -5.22 14.42
C GLN A 16 -1.15 -4.49 15.77
N ILE A 17 -0.08 -3.80 16.15
CA ILE A 17 0.08 -3.14 17.46
C ILE A 17 -0.91 -1.98 17.73
N LEU A 18 -1.69 -1.58 16.73
CA LEU A 18 -2.74 -0.56 16.88
C LEU A 18 -4.00 -1.12 17.58
N HIS A 19 -4.12 -2.45 17.63
CA HIS A 19 -5.26 -3.16 18.20
C HIS A 19 -4.88 -3.83 19.54
N ALA A 20 -5.90 -4.26 20.28
CA ALA A 20 -5.73 -4.91 21.57
C ALA A 20 -6.65 -6.13 21.70
N GLU A 21 -6.28 -7.04 22.60
CA GLU A 21 -7.03 -8.26 22.94
C GLU A 21 -8.51 -7.97 23.26
N SER A 22 -8.79 -6.89 23.98
CA SER A 22 -10.15 -6.47 24.36
C SER A 22 -11.02 -6.02 23.18
N ARG A 23 -10.43 -5.85 21.99
CA ARG A 23 -11.13 -5.38 20.78
C ARG A 23 -11.27 -6.48 19.72
N ILE A 24 -10.97 -7.74 20.03
CA ILE A 24 -11.21 -8.87 19.12
C ILE A 24 -12.69 -8.84 18.66
N GLY A 25 -12.91 -9.01 17.36
CA GLY A 25 -14.24 -8.95 16.72
C GLY A 25 -14.74 -7.54 16.40
N VAL A 26 -14.10 -6.48 16.89
CA VAL A 26 -14.40 -5.09 16.50
C VAL A 26 -13.81 -4.84 15.11
N ALA A 27 -14.48 -4.03 14.27
CA ALA A 27 -13.93 -3.63 12.98
C ALA A 27 -12.55 -2.97 13.15
N LYS A 28 -11.58 -3.35 12.31
CA LYS A 28 -10.20 -2.83 12.41
C LYS A 28 -10.17 -1.31 12.31
N VAL A 29 -10.96 -0.74 11.40
CA VAL A 29 -11.03 0.73 11.20
C VAL A 29 -11.56 1.47 12.43
N ASP A 30 -12.52 0.89 13.15
CA ASP A 30 -13.06 1.49 14.38
C ASP A 30 -12.04 1.38 15.52
N SER A 31 -11.44 0.20 15.69
CA SER A 31 -10.36 -0.03 16.66
C SER A 31 -9.18 0.92 16.42
N ALA A 32 -8.78 1.11 15.15
CA ALA A 32 -7.74 2.04 14.75
C ALA A 32 -8.11 3.50 15.08
N ARG A 33 -9.31 3.93 14.71
CA ARG A 33 -9.82 5.28 15.01
C ARG A 33 -9.75 5.56 16.49
N ASP A 34 -10.27 4.67 17.32
CA ASP A 34 -10.37 4.90 18.76
C ASP A 34 -8.97 4.96 19.40
N THR A 35 -8.02 4.13 18.95
CA THR A 35 -6.62 4.19 19.41
C THR A 35 -5.94 5.50 18.99
N LEU A 36 -6.08 5.90 17.72
CA LEU A 36 -5.43 7.11 17.19
C LEU A 36 -6.05 8.40 17.77
N ALA A 37 -7.36 8.43 17.99
CA ALA A 37 -8.04 9.56 18.63
C ALA A 37 -7.61 9.73 20.09
N ALA A 38 -7.38 8.63 20.81
CA ALA A 38 -6.81 8.67 22.16
C ALA A 38 -5.36 9.18 22.18
N LEU A 39 -4.57 8.87 21.15
CA LEU A 39 -3.19 9.34 21.03
C LEU A 39 -3.12 10.84 20.68
N ASN A 40 -3.97 11.31 19.78
CA ASN A 40 -4.03 12.72 19.40
C ASN A 40 -5.46 13.14 19.05
N PRO A 41 -6.21 13.80 19.94
CA PRO A 41 -7.61 14.16 19.70
C PRO A 41 -7.78 15.28 18.66
N ARG A 42 -6.68 15.87 18.16
CA ARG A 42 -6.71 16.95 17.15
C ARG A 42 -6.76 16.43 15.71
N VAL A 43 -6.55 15.13 15.49
CA VAL A 43 -6.62 14.56 14.14
C VAL A 43 -8.03 14.10 13.81
N ARG A 44 -8.45 14.32 12.55
CA ARG A 44 -9.69 13.74 12.04
C ARG A 44 -9.38 12.39 11.40
N ILE A 45 -10.01 11.34 11.93
CA ILE A 45 -9.87 9.98 11.41
C ILE A 45 -11.20 9.57 10.79
N GLU A 46 -11.17 9.29 9.49
CA GLU A 46 -12.31 8.71 8.76
C GLU A 46 -12.10 7.20 8.67
N ALA A 47 -12.93 6.46 9.38
CA ALA A 47 -12.96 4.99 9.39
C ALA A 47 -13.96 4.51 8.34
N VAL A 48 -13.48 3.77 7.33
CA VAL A 48 -14.28 3.27 6.22
C VAL A 48 -14.23 1.74 6.23
N LYS A 49 -15.31 1.11 6.70
CA LYS A 49 -15.40 -0.36 6.77
C LYS A 49 -15.81 -0.93 5.42
N GLU A 50 -14.95 -0.77 4.43
CA GLU A 50 -15.16 -1.26 3.07
C GLU A 50 -13.87 -1.85 2.51
N ARG A 51 -14.01 -2.88 1.69
CA ARG A 51 -12.92 -3.38 0.86
C ARG A 51 -12.68 -2.39 -0.28
N VAL A 52 -11.41 -2.13 -0.60
CA VAL A 52 -11.08 -1.33 -1.77
C VAL A 52 -11.32 -2.17 -3.04
N THR A 53 -12.21 -1.70 -3.92
CA THR A 53 -12.60 -2.35 -5.17
C THR A 53 -12.57 -1.36 -6.33
N SER A 54 -12.67 -1.88 -7.55
CA SER A 54 -12.68 -1.04 -8.75
C SER A 54 -13.88 -0.09 -8.80
N GLU A 55 -15.00 -0.43 -8.15
CA GLU A 55 -16.18 0.45 -8.12
C GLU A 55 -16.08 1.59 -7.11
N ASN A 56 -15.26 1.46 -6.05
CA ASN A 56 -15.20 2.46 -4.98
C ASN A 56 -13.85 3.21 -4.88
N VAL A 57 -12.78 2.74 -5.51
CA VAL A 57 -11.42 3.27 -5.29
C VAL A 57 -11.33 4.78 -5.55
N GLU A 58 -11.96 5.30 -6.61
CA GLU A 58 -11.89 6.74 -6.90
C GLU A 58 -12.59 7.58 -5.83
N ARG A 59 -13.76 7.14 -5.35
CA ARG A 59 -14.47 7.78 -4.23
C ARG A 59 -13.62 7.75 -2.96
N LEU A 60 -12.98 6.61 -2.67
CA LEU A 60 -12.14 6.47 -1.47
C LEU A 60 -10.90 7.37 -1.52
N LEU A 61 -10.39 7.68 -2.72
CA LEU A 61 -9.24 8.56 -2.94
C LEU A 61 -9.62 10.04 -3.09
N GLU A 62 -10.90 10.38 -3.09
CA GLU A 62 -11.35 11.77 -3.14
C GLU A 62 -10.85 12.57 -1.92
N GLY A 63 -10.27 13.75 -2.20
CA GLY A 63 -9.67 14.61 -1.17
C GLY A 63 -8.42 14.05 -0.48
N VAL A 64 -7.81 12.97 -1.00
CA VAL A 64 -6.57 12.39 -0.45
C VAL A 64 -5.35 12.96 -1.16
N ASP A 65 -4.38 13.47 -0.40
CA ASP A 65 -3.12 14.01 -0.97
C ASP A 65 -2.06 12.93 -1.24
N VAL A 66 -1.95 11.93 -0.36
CA VAL A 66 -0.99 10.84 -0.43
C VAL A 66 -1.67 9.53 -0.04
N VAL A 67 -1.45 8.47 -0.82
CA VAL A 67 -2.00 7.13 -0.58
C VAL A 67 -0.92 6.24 0.01
N LEU A 68 -1.24 5.48 1.06
CA LEU A 68 -0.36 4.47 1.63
C LEU A 68 -0.95 3.10 1.33
N ASP A 69 -0.16 2.22 0.72
CA ASP A 69 -0.55 0.82 0.51
C ASP A 69 -0.13 -0.01 1.73
N GLY A 70 -1.11 -0.40 2.53
CA GLY A 70 -0.95 -1.35 3.64
C GLY A 70 -1.55 -2.72 3.34
N ALA A 71 -1.93 -3.00 2.08
CA ALA A 71 -2.64 -4.21 1.72
C ALA A 71 -1.70 -5.42 1.61
N ASP A 72 -2.21 -6.57 2.04
CA ASP A 72 -1.48 -7.84 2.03
C ASP A 72 -1.75 -8.69 0.79
N ASN A 73 -2.55 -8.20 -0.16
CA ASN A 73 -2.92 -8.92 -1.38
C ASN A 73 -2.58 -8.11 -2.64
N PHE A 74 -2.20 -8.81 -3.71
CA PHE A 74 -1.80 -8.18 -4.97
C PHE A 74 -2.92 -7.35 -5.61
N ALA A 75 -4.17 -7.81 -5.52
CA ALA A 75 -5.30 -7.15 -6.17
C ALA A 75 -5.46 -5.68 -5.75
N ALA A 76 -5.40 -5.42 -4.43
CA ALA A 76 -5.43 -4.07 -3.91
C ALA A 76 -4.21 -3.24 -4.34
N ARG A 77 -3.01 -3.82 -4.39
CA ARG A 77 -1.79 -3.09 -4.80
C ARG A 77 -1.85 -2.60 -6.24
N TYR A 78 -2.27 -3.47 -7.17
CA TYR A 78 -2.44 -3.09 -8.57
C TYR A 78 -3.55 -2.06 -8.74
N LEU A 79 -4.68 -2.24 -8.05
CA LEU A 79 -5.78 -1.29 -8.08
C LEU A 79 -5.38 0.10 -7.57
N LEU A 80 -4.72 0.15 -6.41
CA LEU A 80 -4.24 1.41 -5.82
C LEU A 80 -3.20 2.08 -6.72
N ASN A 81 -2.27 1.31 -7.30
CA ASN A 81 -1.33 1.84 -8.28
C ASN A 81 -2.06 2.52 -9.46
N ASP A 82 -2.96 1.78 -10.11
CA ASP A 82 -3.63 2.26 -11.31
C ASP A 82 -4.49 3.49 -11.01
N ALA A 83 -5.20 3.48 -9.87
CA ALA A 83 -5.98 4.62 -9.41
C ALA A 83 -5.09 5.84 -9.07
N CYS A 84 -3.94 5.64 -8.43
CA CYS A 84 -2.99 6.71 -8.12
C CYS A 84 -2.37 7.31 -9.40
N VAL A 85 -2.03 6.48 -10.39
CA VAL A 85 -1.55 6.97 -11.69
C VAL A 85 -2.63 7.75 -12.43
N LYS A 86 -3.88 7.27 -12.42
CA LYS A 86 -5.03 7.95 -13.03
C LYS A 86 -5.30 9.32 -12.39
N LEU A 87 -5.36 9.35 -11.06
CA LEU A 87 -5.76 10.53 -10.29
C LEU A 87 -4.62 11.49 -9.98
N GLY A 88 -3.39 11.19 -10.42
CA GLY A 88 -2.23 12.03 -10.15
C GLY A 88 -1.86 12.09 -8.66
N LYS A 89 -1.91 10.95 -7.96
CA LYS A 89 -1.60 10.86 -6.52
C LYS A 89 -0.32 10.04 -6.29
N PRO A 90 0.55 10.46 -5.35
CA PRO A 90 1.67 9.63 -4.93
C PRO A 90 1.17 8.44 -4.11
N LEU A 91 1.69 7.26 -4.43
CA LEU A 91 1.49 6.01 -3.69
C LEU A 91 2.76 5.65 -2.93
N VAL A 92 2.66 5.58 -1.61
CA VAL A 92 3.71 5.08 -0.73
C VAL A 92 3.50 3.59 -0.52
N TYR A 93 4.26 2.79 -1.24
CA TYR A 93 4.17 1.33 -1.26
C TYR A 93 4.88 0.71 -0.06
N GLY A 94 4.27 -0.33 0.50
CA GLY A 94 4.84 -1.20 1.51
C GLY A 94 4.43 -2.65 1.25
N ALA A 95 5.37 -3.57 1.38
CA ALA A 95 5.07 -5.00 1.35
C ALA A 95 5.98 -5.77 2.31
N VAL A 96 5.49 -6.90 2.78
CA VAL A 96 6.22 -7.79 3.70
C VAL A 96 6.02 -9.24 3.28
N HIS A 97 7.09 -10.02 3.33
CA HIS A 97 7.06 -11.46 3.12
C HIS A 97 8.06 -12.15 4.04
N ARG A 98 7.58 -13.00 4.95
CA ARG A 98 8.42 -13.71 5.95
C ARG A 98 9.29 -12.76 6.79
N PHE A 99 10.56 -12.63 6.41
CA PHE A 99 11.59 -11.82 7.09
C PHE A 99 12.02 -10.62 6.24
N GLU A 100 11.37 -10.40 5.10
CA GLU A 100 11.71 -9.39 4.12
C GLU A 100 10.65 -8.29 4.07
N GLY A 101 11.09 -7.06 3.85
CA GLY A 101 10.23 -5.90 3.66
C GLY A 101 10.64 -5.11 2.42
N GLN A 102 9.66 -4.42 1.83
CA GLN A 102 9.88 -3.51 0.72
C GLN A 102 9.16 -2.19 0.97
N VAL A 103 9.80 -1.07 0.62
CA VAL A 103 9.22 0.28 0.69
C VAL A 103 9.62 1.07 -0.55
N GLY A 104 8.69 1.82 -1.13
CA GLY A 104 8.97 2.71 -2.25
C GLY A 104 7.92 3.81 -2.38
N VAL A 105 8.21 4.79 -3.24
CA VAL A 105 7.24 5.83 -3.62
C VAL A 105 7.03 5.78 -5.12
N PHE A 106 5.77 5.61 -5.53
CA PHE A 106 5.35 5.65 -6.92
C PHE A 106 4.52 6.92 -7.16
N ASP A 107 5.08 7.84 -7.93
CA ASP A 107 4.46 9.16 -8.21
C ASP A 107 4.35 9.42 -9.72
N ALA A 108 4.13 8.35 -10.48
CA ALA A 108 4.08 8.40 -11.94
C ALA A 108 2.89 9.18 -12.47
N GLY A 109 1.79 9.30 -11.71
CA GLY A 109 0.62 10.08 -12.12
C GLY A 109 0.93 11.57 -12.27
N ARG A 110 1.73 12.14 -11.35
CA ARG A 110 2.19 13.54 -11.42
C ARG A 110 3.42 13.73 -12.30
N HIS A 111 4.20 12.66 -12.49
CA HIS A 111 5.50 12.67 -13.17
C HIS A 111 5.58 11.62 -14.29
N ARG A 112 4.60 11.64 -15.20
CA ARG A 112 4.49 10.67 -16.31
C ARG A 112 5.77 10.63 -17.15
N GLY A 113 6.23 9.42 -17.46
CA GLY A 113 7.46 9.19 -18.23
C GLY A 113 8.78 9.48 -17.50
N THR A 114 8.76 10.05 -16.29
CA THR A 114 9.97 10.32 -15.51
C THR A 114 10.03 9.55 -14.19
N ALA A 115 8.88 9.25 -13.58
CA ALA A 115 8.77 8.40 -12.40
C ALA A 115 8.11 7.06 -12.76
N PRO A 116 8.62 5.92 -12.26
CA PRO A 116 7.97 4.62 -12.47
C PRO A 116 6.70 4.51 -11.63
N CYS A 117 5.76 3.69 -12.11
CA CYS A 117 4.66 3.18 -11.31
C CYS A 117 4.95 1.75 -10.84
N TYR A 118 4.07 1.16 -10.02
CA TYR A 118 4.22 -0.23 -9.56
C TYR A 118 4.29 -1.22 -10.73
N ARG A 119 3.56 -0.99 -11.82
CA ARG A 119 3.63 -1.82 -13.03
C ARG A 119 4.95 -1.73 -13.78
N CYS A 120 5.71 -0.65 -13.65
CA CYS A 120 7.07 -0.61 -14.21
C CYS A 120 8.01 -1.57 -13.47
N LEU A 121 7.69 -1.93 -12.22
CA LEU A 121 8.43 -2.91 -11.45
C LEU A 121 7.85 -4.33 -11.65
N PHE A 122 6.53 -4.47 -11.60
CA PHE A 122 5.82 -5.73 -11.77
C PHE A 122 4.71 -5.57 -12.83
N PRO A 123 5.01 -5.81 -14.13
CA PRO A 123 4.11 -5.47 -15.25
C PRO A 123 2.69 -6.02 -15.12
N GLU A 124 2.59 -7.29 -14.71
CA GLU A 124 1.35 -8.02 -14.64
C GLU A 124 1.14 -8.62 -13.24
N PRO A 125 -0.11 -8.63 -12.74
CA PRO A 125 -0.42 -9.33 -11.50
C PRO A 125 -0.09 -10.83 -11.63
N PRO A 126 0.39 -11.47 -10.55
CA PRO A 126 0.65 -12.91 -10.58
C PRO A 126 -0.66 -13.67 -10.84
N PRO A 127 -0.60 -14.83 -11.51
CA PRO A 127 -1.77 -15.67 -11.71
C PRO A 127 -2.32 -16.14 -10.34
N PRO A 128 -3.63 -16.43 -10.23
CA PRO A 128 -4.27 -16.89 -8.98
C PRO A 128 -3.50 -18.02 -8.28
N GLU A 129 -3.02 -18.97 -9.06
CA GLU A 129 -2.27 -20.15 -8.61
C GLU A 129 -0.90 -19.81 -7.98
N ALA A 130 -0.33 -18.66 -8.35
CA ALA A 130 0.97 -18.19 -7.87
C ALA A 130 0.84 -17.01 -6.89
N ALA A 131 -0.37 -16.68 -6.45
CA ALA A 131 -0.62 -15.71 -5.40
C ALA A 131 -0.78 -16.45 -4.07
N PRO A 132 0.32 -16.88 -3.39
CA PRO A 132 0.18 -17.40 -2.05
C PRO A 132 -0.36 -16.27 -1.18
N ASN A 133 -1.47 -16.52 -0.52
CA ASN A 133 -1.95 -15.66 0.55
C ASN A 133 -0.81 -15.60 1.58
N CYS A 134 -0.30 -14.42 1.90
CA CYS A 134 0.80 -14.21 2.85
C CYS A 134 0.56 -14.92 4.22
N SER A 135 -0.65 -15.41 4.48
CA SER A 135 -1.04 -16.22 5.64
C SER A 135 -0.34 -17.58 5.75
N GLU A 136 0.09 -18.21 4.66
CA GLU A 136 0.68 -19.57 4.75
C GLU A 136 2.16 -19.58 5.14
N ALA A 137 2.88 -18.49 4.86
CA ALA A 137 4.32 -18.41 5.11
C ALA A 137 4.69 -17.85 6.49
N GLY A 138 3.73 -17.20 7.17
CA GLY A 138 3.99 -16.40 8.37
C GLY A 138 4.84 -15.15 8.09
N VAL A 139 4.80 -14.20 9.01
CA VAL A 139 5.58 -12.95 8.95
C VAL A 139 6.17 -12.67 10.32
N LEU A 140 7.46 -12.33 10.37
CA LEU A 140 8.09 -11.85 11.60
C LEU A 140 7.47 -10.50 11.98
N GLY A 141 6.77 -10.46 13.12
CA GLY A 141 5.86 -9.36 13.47
C GLY A 141 6.47 -7.96 13.53
N VAL A 142 7.80 -7.84 13.68
CA VAL A 142 8.50 -6.54 13.65
C VAL A 142 8.65 -5.97 12.23
N VAL A 143 8.64 -6.79 11.19
CA VAL A 143 8.91 -6.35 9.81
C VAL A 143 7.82 -5.41 9.29
N PRO A 144 6.51 -5.69 9.47
CA PRO A 144 5.46 -4.71 9.16
C PRO A 144 5.61 -3.39 9.93
N GLY A 145 6.10 -3.42 11.17
CA GLY A 145 6.38 -2.21 11.95
C GLY A 145 7.49 -1.36 11.32
N ILE A 146 8.59 -1.98 10.89
CA ILE A 146 9.69 -1.29 10.20
C ILE A 146 9.19 -0.68 8.88
N VAL A 147 8.48 -1.47 8.07
CA VAL A 147 7.91 -1.02 6.79
C VAL A 147 6.93 0.14 7.00
N GLY A 148 6.01 0.02 7.95
CA GLY A 148 5.04 1.08 8.25
C GLY A 148 5.68 2.39 8.73
N LEU A 149 6.74 2.32 9.53
CA LEU A 149 7.49 3.51 9.96
C LEU A 149 8.20 4.21 8.79
N LEU A 150 8.75 3.44 7.86
CA LEU A 150 9.37 3.97 6.64
C LEU A 150 8.31 4.58 5.70
N GLN A 151 7.14 3.95 5.53
CA GLN A 151 6.03 4.54 4.79
C GLN A 151 5.55 5.86 5.41
N ALA A 152 5.42 5.92 6.73
CA ALA A 152 5.06 7.16 7.44
C ALA A 152 6.13 8.24 7.22
N THR A 153 7.41 7.88 7.24
CA THR A 153 8.52 8.79 6.96
C THR A 153 8.45 9.39 5.54
N GLU A 154 8.24 8.55 4.52
CA GLU A 154 8.07 9.03 3.14
C GLU A 154 6.82 9.91 2.98
N THR A 155 5.73 9.55 3.66
CA THR A 155 4.48 10.33 3.65
C THR A 155 4.69 11.73 4.21
N ILE A 156 5.38 11.85 5.35
CA ILE A 156 5.71 13.15 5.96
C ILE A 156 6.57 13.99 5.02
N LYS A 157 7.58 13.40 4.37
CA LYS A 157 8.42 14.10 3.39
C LYS A 157 7.60 14.63 2.21
N LEU A 158 6.68 13.81 1.67
CA LEU A 158 5.82 14.19 0.56
C LEU A 158 4.89 15.35 0.93
N ILE A 159 4.24 15.28 2.11
CA ILE A 159 3.31 16.31 2.58
C ILE A 159 4.03 17.64 2.85
N LEU A 160 5.20 17.59 3.49
CA LEU A 160 5.95 18.79 3.88
C LEU A 160 6.86 19.32 2.77
N GLY A 161 7.06 18.58 1.68
CA GLY A 161 8.02 18.93 0.63
C GLY A 161 9.47 18.91 1.12
N LEU A 162 9.81 18.02 2.06
CA LEU A 162 11.12 17.98 2.70
C LEU A 162 11.99 16.83 2.19
N GLY A 163 13.28 17.11 2.02
CA GLY A 163 14.29 16.14 1.60
C GLY A 163 14.03 15.57 0.21
N THR A 164 14.46 14.33 -0.02
CA THR A 164 14.25 13.62 -1.29
C THR A 164 13.40 12.37 -1.04
N PRO A 165 12.13 12.35 -1.49
CA PRO A 165 11.32 11.14 -1.47
C PRO A 165 11.98 9.97 -2.21
N MET A 166 11.56 8.75 -1.92
CA MET A 166 12.03 7.53 -2.59
C MET A 166 11.45 7.32 -4.00
N THR A 167 10.94 8.36 -4.64
CA THR A 167 10.42 8.27 -6.01
C THR A 167 11.47 7.69 -6.95
N GLY A 168 11.13 6.61 -7.67
CA GLY A 168 12.06 5.91 -8.54
C GLY A 168 13.06 5.01 -7.81
N ARG A 169 12.83 4.69 -6.53
CA ARG A 169 13.70 3.86 -5.71
C ARG A 169 12.88 2.87 -4.90
N LEU A 170 13.41 1.66 -4.75
CA LEU A 170 12.85 0.59 -3.92
C LEU A 170 13.85 0.22 -2.84
N LEU A 171 13.44 0.32 -1.58
CA LEU A 171 14.21 -0.16 -0.44
C LEU A 171 13.81 -1.61 -0.16
N HIS A 172 14.77 -2.50 -0.23
CA HIS A 172 14.65 -3.88 0.23
C HIS A 172 15.25 -4.01 1.63
N ILE A 173 14.54 -4.70 2.51
CA ILE A 173 14.90 -4.91 3.91
C ILE A 173 14.98 -6.42 4.13
N ASP A 174 16.15 -6.90 4.54
CA ASP A 174 16.36 -8.26 5.03
C ASP A 174 16.54 -8.20 6.54
N ALA A 175 15.55 -8.68 7.28
CA ALA A 175 15.55 -8.61 8.74
C ALA A 175 16.47 -9.66 9.39
N LEU A 176 16.77 -10.78 8.73
CA LEU A 176 17.66 -11.81 9.27
C LEU A 176 19.11 -11.33 9.24
N GLY A 177 19.51 -10.71 8.13
CA GLY A 177 20.83 -10.11 7.97
C GLY A 177 20.94 -8.67 8.46
N LEU A 178 19.83 -8.03 8.83
CA LEU A 178 19.68 -6.60 9.08
C LEU A 178 20.30 -5.74 7.97
N ARG A 179 19.99 -6.07 6.72
CA ARG A 179 20.52 -5.38 5.52
C ARG A 179 19.45 -4.55 4.84
N PHE A 180 19.86 -3.37 4.41
CA PHE A 180 19.05 -2.44 3.63
C PHE A 180 19.71 -2.26 2.27
N ARG A 181 18.98 -2.52 1.20
CA ARG A 181 19.46 -2.38 -0.17
C ARG A 181 18.50 -1.51 -0.97
N GLU A 182 19.02 -0.45 -1.55
CA GLU A 182 18.26 0.39 -2.47
C GLU A 182 18.48 -0.07 -3.91
N THR A 183 17.39 -0.16 -4.67
CA THR A 183 17.41 -0.41 -6.11
C THR A 183 16.73 0.74 -6.83
N ARG A 184 17.38 1.28 -7.87
CA ARG A 184 16.78 2.31 -8.73
C ARG A 184 15.83 1.69 -9.73
N LEU A 185 14.72 2.35 -9.97
CA LEU A 185 13.68 1.95 -10.90
C LEU A 185 13.51 3.04 -11.95
N SER A 186 13.43 2.61 -13.21
CA SER A 186 13.16 3.50 -14.33
C SER A 186 11.71 3.32 -14.79
N PRO A 187 11.05 4.40 -15.25
CA PRO A 187 9.77 4.25 -15.93
C PRO A 187 9.94 3.40 -17.18
N ASP A 188 8.97 2.52 -17.40
CA ASP A 188 8.89 1.68 -18.60
C ASP A 188 8.09 2.42 -19.68
N PRO A 189 8.66 2.70 -20.87
CA PRO A 189 7.95 3.38 -21.96
C PRO A 189 6.74 2.58 -22.48
N ASP A 190 6.74 1.26 -22.32
CA ASP A 190 5.67 0.37 -22.77
C ASP A 190 4.64 0.09 -21.67
N CYS A 191 4.82 0.66 -20.47
CA CYS A 191 3.90 0.49 -19.35
C CYS A 191 2.45 0.82 -19.75
N PRO A 192 1.45 0.00 -19.34
CA PRO A 192 0.08 0.20 -19.79
C PRO A 192 -0.63 1.41 -19.16
N VAL A 193 -0.05 2.08 -18.15
CA VAL A 193 -0.75 3.13 -17.39
C VAL A 193 -0.02 4.47 -17.26
N CYS A 194 1.31 4.49 -17.22
CA CYS A 194 2.09 5.68 -16.85
C CYS A 194 2.91 6.42 -17.94
N PRO A 195 3.02 5.97 -19.20
CA PRO A 195 3.65 6.75 -20.25
C PRO A 195 2.95 8.11 -20.47
N PRO A 196 3.68 9.12 -20.98
CA PRO A 196 3.10 10.40 -21.39
C PRO A 196 2.04 10.20 -22.49
N GLY A 197 0.91 10.91 -22.38
CA GLY A 197 -0.16 10.88 -23.39
C GLY A 197 -0.94 9.56 -23.49
N ARG A 198 -0.66 8.58 -22.64
CA ARG A 198 -1.41 7.31 -22.61
C ARG A 198 -2.74 7.48 -21.89
N ASP A 199 -3.83 7.11 -22.57
CA ASP A 199 -5.15 7.04 -21.96
C ASP A 199 -5.22 5.97 -20.87
N PHE A 200 -6.01 6.22 -19.84
CA PHE A 200 -6.20 5.26 -18.76
C PHE A 200 -6.97 4.04 -19.29
N PRO A 201 -6.43 2.80 -19.19
CA PRO A 201 -7.02 1.62 -19.84
C PRO A 201 -8.30 1.10 -19.15
N GLY A 202 -8.73 1.74 -18.06
CA GLY A 202 -9.79 1.24 -17.19
C GLY A 202 -9.24 0.43 -16.01
N TYR A 203 -10.10 0.18 -15.02
CA TYR A 203 -9.76 -0.74 -13.94
C TYR A 203 -10.04 -2.17 -14.36
N ILE A 204 -9.14 -3.07 -14.00
CA ILE A 204 -9.41 -4.50 -14.03
C ILE A 204 -10.08 -4.87 -12.72
N ASP A 205 -11.06 -5.76 -12.74
CA ASP A 205 -11.55 -6.40 -11.53
C ASP A 205 -10.48 -7.38 -11.01
N TYR A 206 -9.50 -6.84 -10.28
CA TYR A 206 -8.38 -7.63 -9.77
C TYR A 206 -8.81 -8.66 -8.73
N ALA A 207 -9.93 -8.44 -8.03
CA ALA A 207 -10.45 -9.41 -7.09
C ALA A 207 -10.88 -10.67 -7.83
N ARG A 208 -11.66 -10.51 -8.90
CA ARG A 208 -12.06 -11.63 -9.78
C ARG A 208 -10.88 -12.22 -10.56
N PHE A 209 -9.95 -11.37 -11.02
CA PHE A 209 -8.77 -11.82 -11.76
C PHE A 209 -7.85 -12.68 -10.89
N CYS A 210 -7.63 -12.29 -9.63
CA CYS A 210 -6.74 -12.99 -8.71
C CYS A 210 -7.43 -14.12 -7.93
N SER A 211 -8.76 -14.14 -7.80
CA SER A 211 -9.49 -15.23 -7.10
C SER A 211 -9.70 -16.47 -7.96
N GLY A 212 -9.36 -16.43 -9.26
CA GLY A 212 -9.51 -17.57 -10.15
C GLY A 212 -10.98 -17.92 -10.45
N GLY A 213 -11.78 -16.93 -10.87
CA GLY A 213 -13.14 -17.18 -11.40
C GLY A 213 -14.24 -17.22 -10.35
#